data_AF-E5Y4F4-F1
#
_entry.id   AF-E5Y4F4-F1
#
_cell.length_a   1.000
_cell.length_b   1.000
_cell.length_c   1.000
_cell.angle_alpha   90.00
_cell.angle_beta   90.00
_cell.angle_gamma   90.00
#
_symmetry.space_group_name_H-M   'P 1'
#
loop_
_entity.id
_entity.type
_entity.pdbx_description
1 polymer ?
#
loop_
_entity_poly.entity_id
_entity_poly.type
_entity_poly.pdbx_seq_one_letter_code
_entity_poly.pdbx_strand_id
1 'polypeptide(L)'
;MADPLRPSGPQIPGSLMGEIQSEVAVEATPLLSFVLRNSRIIVTCIVLLVLVIAGVGGWQWHQTRVEREAHLELGRILVSTQGPERIAALETFLPAAPSAMKSGVQLEIATTALGLEQYGKAADAYAAVAAADPKGSIGMMAAINQADLLQRQGKYAEALAVFDSLEKSAPESLRPAILEGQAMSAELAGKLDRALAAYESIATSLGDAANNGYFQAKIAELKARMAS
;
A
#
# COMPACT_ATOMS: atom_id res chain seq x y z
N MET A 1 -4.44 -98.28 -32.72
CA MET A 1 -4.74 -96.85 -33.00
C MET A 1 -5.27 -96.24 -31.73
N ALA A 2 -4.76 -95.05 -31.38
CA ALA A 2 -4.98 -94.27 -30.14
C ALA A 2 -6.48 -94.14 -29.75
N ASP A 3 -6.90 -93.93 -28.50
CA ASP A 3 -6.44 -92.95 -27.49
C ASP A 3 -7.09 -93.25 -26.10
N PRO A 4 -6.46 -93.01 -24.94
CA PRO A 4 -7.05 -93.28 -23.62
C PRO A 4 -7.48 -91.99 -22.85
N LEU A 5 -8.29 -92.20 -21.80
CA LEU A 5 -8.56 -91.32 -20.63
C LEU A 5 -9.84 -90.45 -20.62
N ARG A 6 -10.60 -90.64 -19.53
CA ARG A 6 -11.71 -89.84 -18.97
C ARG A 6 -11.12 -88.81 -17.98
N PRO A 7 -11.92 -87.94 -17.32
CA PRO A 7 -12.62 -86.71 -17.74
C PRO A 7 -11.94 -85.44 -17.19
N SER A 8 -12.36 -84.22 -17.57
CA SER A 8 -12.12 -83.00 -16.78
C SER A 8 -13.21 -81.97 -17.05
N GLY A 9 -13.91 -81.53 -16.00
CA GLY A 9 -14.88 -80.45 -16.06
C GLY A 9 -14.23 -79.09 -16.41
N PRO A 10 -15.04 -78.03 -16.60
CA PRO A 10 -14.51 -76.71 -16.91
C PRO A 10 -13.60 -76.23 -15.77
N GLN A 11 -12.31 -76.06 -16.07
CA GLN A 11 -11.38 -75.42 -15.15
C GLN A 11 -11.66 -73.92 -15.14
N ILE A 12 -12.15 -73.42 -14.01
CA ILE A 12 -12.24 -71.99 -13.75
C ILE A 12 -10.79 -71.53 -13.50
N PRO A 13 -10.18 -70.70 -14.37
CA PRO A 13 -8.87 -70.13 -14.09
C PRO A 13 -8.97 -69.29 -12.82
N GLY A 14 -8.07 -69.58 -11.87
CA GLY A 14 -7.99 -68.89 -10.59
C GLY A 14 -7.89 -67.38 -10.78
N SER A 15 -8.84 -66.68 -10.16
CA SER A 15 -8.75 -65.32 -9.64
C SER A 15 -7.58 -64.45 -10.15
N LEU A 16 -7.90 -63.47 -10.99
CA LEU A 16 -7.15 -62.21 -11.17
C LEU A 16 -6.82 -61.50 -9.83
N MET A 17 -7.49 -61.90 -8.75
CA MET A 17 -7.21 -61.51 -7.37
C MET A 17 -5.85 -62.03 -6.84
N GLY A 18 -5.32 -63.12 -7.41
CA GLY A 18 -4.05 -63.72 -7.01
C GLY A 18 -2.81 -63.00 -7.58
N GLU A 19 -2.92 -62.45 -8.79
CA GLU A 19 -1.83 -61.69 -9.43
C GLU A 19 -1.75 -60.24 -8.94
N ILE A 20 -2.87 -59.60 -8.58
CA ILE A 20 -2.84 -58.26 -7.96
C ILE A 20 -2.27 -58.32 -6.53
N GLN A 21 -2.26 -59.47 -5.87
CA GLN A 21 -1.64 -59.64 -4.54
C GLN A 21 -0.14 -59.92 -4.59
N SER A 22 0.42 -60.39 -5.71
CA SER A 22 1.85 -60.73 -5.79
C SER A 22 2.74 -59.61 -6.32
N GLU A 23 2.20 -58.50 -6.82
CA GLU A 23 2.98 -57.31 -7.21
C GLU A 23 3.06 -56.22 -6.13
N VAL A 24 2.41 -56.43 -4.97
CA VAL A 24 2.46 -55.50 -3.81
C VAL A 24 3.30 -56.05 -2.65
N ALA A 25 4.27 -56.93 -2.93
CA ALA A 25 5.31 -57.29 -1.97
C ALA A 25 6.63 -57.35 -2.74
N VAL A 26 7.58 -56.43 -2.56
CA VAL A 26 8.39 -56.35 -1.33
C VAL A 26 8.84 -54.91 -1.00
N GLU A 27 8.73 -53.94 -1.91
CA GLU A 27 9.27 -52.58 -1.68
C GLU A 27 8.41 -51.68 -0.76
N ALA A 28 7.11 -52.00 -0.58
CA ALA A 28 6.24 -51.25 0.33
C ALA A 28 6.31 -51.74 1.79
N THR A 29 6.93 -52.90 2.05
CA THR A 29 7.01 -53.48 3.41
C THR A 29 7.76 -52.62 4.45
N PRO A 30 8.89 -51.94 4.14
CA PRO A 30 9.52 -51.02 5.08
C PRO A 30 8.68 -49.74 5.31
N LEU A 31 7.97 -49.24 4.30
CA LEU A 31 7.09 -48.07 4.43
C LEU A 31 5.84 -48.37 5.26
N LEU A 32 5.18 -49.51 5.04
CA LEU A 32 4.00 -49.93 5.80
C LEU A 32 4.34 -50.15 7.28
N SER A 33 5.48 -50.78 7.58
CA SER A 33 5.92 -50.99 8.96
C SER A 33 6.32 -49.68 9.66
N PHE A 34 6.91 -48.73 8.93
CA PHE A 34 7.20 -47.38 9.44
C PHE A 34 5.92 -46.59 9.73
N VAL A 35 4.95 -46.64 8.82
CA VAL A 35 3.64 -45.97 8.98
C VAL A 35 2.86 -46.55 10.15
N LEU A 36 2.85 -47.87 10.33
CA LEU A 36 2.16 -48.50 11.48
C LEU A 36 2.87 -48.20 12.80
N ARG A 37 4.21 -48.26 12.84
CA ARG A 37 5.03 -48.00 14.04
C ARG A 37 4.93 -46.53 14.50
N ASN A 38 4.84 -45.60 13.56
CA ASN A 38 4.74 -44.16 13.82
C ASN A 38 3.35 -43.57 13.55
N SER A 39 2.32 -44.42 13.43
CA SER A 39 0.96 -44.03 12.99
C SER A 39 0.37 -42.87 13.79
N ARG A 40 0.55 -42.86 15.11
CA ARG A 40 0.08 -41.77 15.98
C ARG A 40 0.74 -40.42 15.66
N ILE A 41 2.03 -40.43 15.34
CA ILE A 41 2.78 -39.22 14.98
C ILE A 41 2.33 -38.74 13.60
N ILE A 42 2.20 -39.65 12.63
CA ILE A 42 1.74 -39.32 11.28
C ILE A 42 0.32 -38.75 11.31
N VAL A 43 -0.60 -39.37 12.06
CA VAL A 43 -1.97 -38.86 12.24
C VAL A 43 -1.96 -37.47 12.90
N THR A 44 -1.15 -37.26 13.93
CA THR A 44 -1.03 -35.93 14.57
C THR A 44 -0.51 -34.88 13.56
N CYS A 45 0.51 -35.21 12.78
CA CYS A 45 1.03 -34.33 11.74
C CYS A 45 -0.01 -34.02 10.66
N ILE A 46 -0.80 -35.01 10.23
CA ILE A 46 -1.87 -34.82 9.24
C ILE A 46 -2.98 -33.93 9.82
N VAL A 47 -3.41 -34.16 11.06
CA VAL A 47 -4.43 -33.32 11.71
C VAL A 47 -3.94 -31.88 11.86
N LEU A 48 -2.69 -31.68 12.28
CA LEU A 48 -2.08 -30.35 12.33
C LEU A 48 -2.03 -29.70 10.94
N LEU A 49 -1.64 -30.44 9.91
CA LEU A 49 -1.59 -29.95 8.54
C LEU A 49 -2.99 -29.56 8.02
N VAL A 50 -4.02 -30.35 8.31
CA VAL A 50 -5.42 -30.03 7.97
C VAL A 50 -5.91 -28.79 8.72
N LEU A 51 -5.60 -28.65 10.02
CA LEU A 51 -5.95 -27.46 10.80
C LEU A 51 -5.27 -26.20 10.24
N VAL A 52 -4.00 -26.31 9.82
CA VAL A 52 -3.28 -25.21 9.16
C VAL A 52 -3.94 -24.84 7.83
N ILE A 53 -4.27 -25.82 6.98
CA ILE A 53 -4.95 -25.55 5.70
C ILE A 53 -6.32 -24.93 5.92
N ALA A 54 -7.12 -25.45 6.85
CA ALA A 54 -8.43 -24.90 7.18
C ALA A 54 -8.33 -23.48 7.76
N GLY A 55 -7.34 -23.23 8.61
CA GLY A 55 -7.05 -21.89 9.14
C GLY A 55 -6.65 -20.90 8.06
N VAL A 56 -5.70 -21.27 7.19
CA VAL A 56 -5.25 -20.42 6.08
C VAL A 56 -6.37 -20.19 5.06
N GLY A 57 -7.12 -21.25 4.70
CA GLY A 57 -8.25 -21.17 3.79
C GLY A 57 -9.38 -20.30 4.35
N GLY A 58 -9.70 -20.45 5.63
CA GLY A 58 -10.67 -19.60 6.33
C GLY A 58 -10.23 -18.13 6.38
N TRP A 59 -8.94 -17.88 6.64
CA TRP A 59 -8.38 -16.53 6.68
C TRP A 59 -8.40 -15.85 5.30
N GLN A 60 -7.99 -16.54 4.24
CA GLN A 60 -8.04 -16.03 2.87
C GLN A 60 -9.48 -15.81 2.38
N TRP A 61 -10.40 -16.71 2.74
CA TRP A 61 -11.81 -16.55 2.42
C TRP A 61 -12.41 -15.32 3.12
N HIS A 62 -12.06 -15.08 4.38
CA HIS A 62 -12.49 -13.88 5.10
C HIS A 62 -11.91 -12.60 4.48
N GLN A 63 -10.60 -12.55 4.19
CA GLN A 63 -9.96 -11.38 3.58
C GLN A 63 -10.59 -11.02 2.23
N THR A 64 -10.80 -12.01 1.35
CA THR A 64 -11.38 -11.79 0.02
C THR A 64 -12.86 -11.39 0.04
N ARG A 65 -13.58 -11.68 1.14
CA ARG A 65 -14.96 -11.19 1.38
C ARG A 65 -14.94 -9.74 1.81
N VAL A 66 -14.13 -9.42 2.82
CA VAL A 66 -14.02 -8.06 3.38
C VAL A 66 -13.58 -7.07 2.31
N GLU A 67 -12.62 -7.42 1.45
CA GLU A 67 -12.18 -6.54 0.37
C GLU A 67 -13.30 -6.23 -0.63
N ARG A 68 -14.04 -7.25 -1.09
CA ARG A 68 -15.14 -7.04 -2.05
C ARG A 68 -16.27 -6.20 -1.47
N GLU A 69 -16.66 -6.49 -0.23
CA GLU A 69 -17.70 -5.73 0.48
C GLU A 69 -17.26 -4.28 0.67
N ALA A 70 -16.02 -4.05 1.08
CA ALA A 70 -15.44 -2.71 1.21
C ALA A 70 -15.43 -1.95 -0.13
N HIS A 71 -15.09 -2.60 -1.24
CA HIS A 71 -15.13 -1.98 -2.56
C HIS A 71 -16.55 -1.58 -2.99
N LEU A 72 -17.54 -2.43 -2.73
CA LEU A 72 -18.95 -2.13 -3.01
C LEU A 72 -19.46 -0.98 -2.14
N GLU A 73 -19.09 -0.97 -0.86
CA GLU A 73 -19.46 0.11 0.05
C GLU A 73 -18.85 1.44 -0.36
N LEU A 74 -17.55 1.47 -0.69
CA LEU A 74 -16.88 2.66 -1.21
C LEU A 74 -17.56 3.13 -2.50
N GLY A 75 -17.82 2.23 -3.45
CA GLY A 75 -18.53 2.56 -4.69
C GLY A 75 -19.92 3.15 -4.42
N ARG A 76 -20.68 2.59 -3.48
CA ARG A 76 -21.97 3.12 -3.04
C ARG A 76 -21.83 4.53 -2.47
N ILE A 77 -20.85 4.78 -1.59
CA ILE A 77 -20.61 6.12 -1.03
C ILE A 77 -20.34 7.12 -2.15
N LEU A 78 -19.41 6.81 -3.07
CA LEU A 78 -19.01 7.72 -4.14
C LEU A 78 -20.15 8.07 -5.11
N VAL A 79 -21.08 7.14 -5.35
CA VAL A 79 -22.24 7.36 -6.23
C VAL A 79 -23.41 8.05 -5.51
N SER A 80 -23.65 7.71 -4.24
CA SER A 80 -24.86 8.15 -3.52
C SER A 80 -24.69 9.42 -2.68
N THR A 81 -23.46 9.89 -2.49
CA THR A 81 -23.15 11.06 -1.66
C THR A 81 -22.35 12.10 -2.44
N GLN A 82 -22.45 13.36 -2.03
CA GLN A 82 -21.73 14.49 -2.63
C GLN A 82 -21.35 15.53 -1.58
N GLY A 83 -20.37 16.39 -1.91
CA GLY A 83 -19.97 17.51 -1.06
C GLY A 83 -19.65 17.08 0.39
N PRO A 84 -20.14 17.80 1.42
CA PRO A 84 -19.84 17.50 2.82
C PRO A 84 -20.33 16.12 3.28
N GLU A 85 -21.47 15.64 2.76
CA GLU A 85 -22.02 14.33 3.12
C GLU A 85 -21.11 13.19 2.65
N ARG A 86 -20.47 13.35 1.49
CA ARG A 86 -19.48 12.38 0.99
C ARG A 86 -18.30 12.27 1.94
N ILE A 87 -17.76 13.40 2.39
CA ILE A 87 -16.65 13.43 3.33
C ILE A 87 -17.03 12.69 4.62
N ALA A 88 -18.19 12.98 5.20
CA ALA A 88 -18.64 12.33 6.44
C ALA A 88 -18.81 10.81 6.27
N ALA A 89 -19.36 10.37 5.14
CA ALA A 89 -19.51 8.95 4.82
C ALA A 89 -18.15 8.25 4.65
N LEU A 90 -17.20 8.89 3.95
CA LEU A 90 -15.84 8.37 3.79
C LEU A 90 -15.08 8.30 5.13
N GLU A 91 -15.19 9.32 5.97
CA GLU A 91 -14.59 9.35 7.32
C GLU A 91 -15.16 8.24 8.23
N THR A 92 -16.45 7.95 8.10
CA THR A 92 -17.11 6.84 8.83
C THR A 92 -16.64 5.47 8.33
N PHE A 93 -16.40 5.33 7.02
CA PHE A 93 -15.93 4.09 6.40
C PHE A 93 -14.45 3.82 6.66
N LEU A 94 -13.62 4.87 6.73
CA LEU A 94 -12.16 4.78 6.76
C LEU A 94 -11.57 3.86 7.86
N PRO A 95 -12.08 3.82 9.11
CA PRO A 95 -11.55 2.92 10.15
C PRO A 95 -11.69 1.43 9.79
N ALA A 96 -12.79 1.06 9.12
CA ALA A 96 -13.10 -0.31 8.71
C ALA A 96 -12.52 -0.68 7.33
N ALA A 97 -12.09 0.31 6.55
CA ALA A 97 -11.54 0.10 5.23
C ALA A 97 -10.25 -0.78 5.28
N PRO A 98 -10.08 -1.72 4.33
CA PRO A 98 -8.82 -2.45 4.15
C PRO A 98 -7.64 -1.48 3.97
N SER A 99 -6.46 -1.85 4.49
CA SER A 99 -5.26 -0.98 4.44
C SER A 99 -4.92 -0.52 3.01
N ALA A 100 -5.09 -1.38 2.01
CA ALA A 100 -4.85 -1.06 0.61
C ALA A 100 -5.79 0.03 0.05
N MET A 101 -6.97 0.22 0.65
CA MET A 101 -7.96 1.21 0.21
C MET A 101 -7.82 2.56 0.92
N LYS A 102 -7.22 2.60 2.12
CA LYS A 102 -7.20 3.79 2.99
C LYS A 102 -6.63 5.03 2.30
N SER A 103 -5.52 4.88 1.56
CA SER A 103 -4.93 6.01 0.82
C SER A 103 -5.87 6.52 -0.28
N GLY A 104 -6.58 5.63 -0.98
CA GLY A 104 -7.58 6.02 -1.97
C GLY A 104 -8.76 6.77 -1.36
N VAL A 105 -9.27 6.28 -0.22
CA VAL A 105 -10.34 6.95 0.54
C VAL A 105 -9.90 8.34 1.00
N GLN A 106 -8.67 8.47 1.52
CA GLN A 106 -8.12 9.75 1.94
C GLN A 106 -7.91 10.72 0.77
N LEU A 107 -7.49 10.24 -0.40
CA LEU A 107 -7.41 11.07 -1.60
C LEU A 107 -8.80 11.59 -2.00
N GLU A 108 -9.85 10.78 -1.94
CA GLU A 108 -11.23 11.21 -2.21
C GLU A 108 -11.74 12.22 -1.17
N ILE A 109 -11.38 12.06 0.10
CA ILE A 109 -11.66 13.07 1.14
C ILE A 109 -10.95 14.38 0.79
N ALA A 110 -9.66 14.31 0.44
CA ALA A 110 -8.85 15.47 0.11
C ALA A 110 -9.42 16.24 -1.09
N THR A 111 -9.70 15.57 -2.21
CA THR A 111 -10.23 16.20 -3.42
C THR A 111 -11.64 16.77 -3.20
N THR A 112 -12.50 16.05 -2.46
CA THR A 112 -13.84 16.56 -2.13
C THR A 112 -13.74 17.78 -1.21
N ALA A 113 -12.87 17.76 -0.20
CA ALA A 113 -12.64 18.88 0.70
C ALA A 113 -12.05 20.10 -0.04
N LEU A 114 -11.13 19.88 -0.98
CA LEU A 114 -10.61 20.93 -1.86
C LEU A 114 -11.70 21.62 -2.67
N GLY A 115 -12.61 20.83 -3.28
CA GLY A 115 -13.73 21.37 -4.05
C GLY A 115 -14.74 22.17 -3.21
N LEU A 116 -14.71 22.00 -1.89
CA LEU A 116 -15.50 22.76 -0.91
C LEU A 116 -14.68 23.86 -0.22
N GLU A 117 -13.45 24.11 -0.67
CA GLU A 117 -12.50 25.07 -0.07
C GLU A 117 -12.19 24.79 1.41
N GLN A 118 -12.40 23.56 1.87
CA GLN A 118 -12.06 23.11 3.22
C GLN A 118 -10.57 22.74 3.31
N TYR A 119 -9.69 23.74 3.14
CA TYR A 119 -8.25 23.54 3.00
C TYR A 119 -7.61 22.80 4.19
N GLY A 120 -8.11 23.01 5.41
CA GLY A 120 -7.64 22.28 6.60
C GLY A 120 -7.88 20.78 6.49
N LYS A 121 -9.12 20.39 6.21
CA LYS A 121 -9.48 18.98 6.05
C LYS A 121 -8.77 18.33 4.86
N ALA A 122 -8.62 19.06 3.76
CA ALA A 122 -7.86 18.58 2.61
C ALA A 122 -6.38 18.36 2.96
N ALA A 123 -5.76 19.27 3.72
CA ALA A 123 -4.37 19.13 4.17
C ALA A 123 -4.21 17.91 5.09
N ASP A 124 -5.12 17.69 6.04
CA ASP A 124 -5.08 16.53 6.95
C ASP A 124 -5.19 15.21 6.19
N ALA A 125 -6.08 15.15 5.20
CA ALA A 125 -6.26 13.96 4.36
C ALA A 125 -5.02 13.68 3.49
N TYR A 126 -4.40 14.71 2.89
CA TYR A 126 -3.13 14.55 2.19
C TYR A 126 -1.98 14.15 3.13
N ALA A 127 -1.94 14.66 4.35
CA ALA A 127 -0.96 14.26 5.36
C ALA A 127 -1.06 12.75 5.66
N ALA A 128 -2.29 12.22 5.76
CA ALA A 128 -2.51 10.80 5.96
C ALA A 128 -2.01 9.95 4.77
N VAL A 129 -2.20 10.43 3.53
CA VAL A 129 -1.67 9.77 2.32
C VAL A 129 -0.15 9.81 2.31
N ALA A 130 0.46 10.96 2.63
CA ALA A 130 1.91 11.12 2.73
C ALA A 130 2.52 10.17 3.76
N ALA A 131 1.89 10.03 4.93
CA ALA A 131 2.34 9.12 5.98
C ALA A 131 2.22 7.63 5.60
N ALA A 132 1.27 7.27 4.73
CA ALA A 132 1.09 5.90 4.25
C ALA A 132 2.14 5.50 3.19
N ASP A 133 2.72 6.47 2.47
CA ASP A 133 3.71 6.24 1.42
C ASP A 133 4.89 7.24 1.50
N PRO A 134 5.66 7.28 2.61
CA PRO A 134 6.63 8.34 2.87
C PRO A 134 7.84 8.34 1.92
N LYS A 135 8.04 7.29 1.13
CA LYS A 135 9.15 7.14 0.17
C LYS A 135 8.68 7.00 -1.27
N GLY A 136 7.39 6.82 -1.51
CA GLY A 136 6.84 6.68 -2.84
C GLY A 136 6.38 8.01 -3.42
N SER A 137 6.12 8.00 -4.72
CA SER A 137 5.72 9.19 -5.47
C SER A 137 4.35 9.71 -5.05
N ILE A 138 3.44 8.82 -4.62
CA ILE A 138 2.08 9.22 -4.21
C ILE A 138 2.18 10.01 -2.90
N GLY A 139 2.89 9.49 -1.90
CA GLY A 139 3.02 10.20 -0.64
C GLY A 139 3.81 11.51 -0.76
N MET A 140 4.82 11.56 -1.63
CA MET A 140 5.53 12.81 -1.94
C MET A 140 4.62 13.88 -2.55
N MET A 141 3.84 13.52 -3.57
CA MET A 141 2.88 14.46 -4.17
C MET A 141 1.80 14.89 -3.17
N ALA A 142 1.35 13.98 -2.31
CA ALA A 142 0.42 14.32 -1.25
C ALA A 142 1.02 15.30 -0.25
N ALA A 143 2.28 15.13 0.15
CA ALA A 143 2.97 16.08 1.03
C ALA A 143 3.16 17.46 0.39
N ILE A 144 3.45 17.54 -0.92
CA ILE A 144 3.48 18.82 -1.64
C ILE A 144 2.10 19.50 -1.57
N ASN A 145 1.02 18.77 -1.90
CA ASN A 145 -0.33 19.31 -1.80
C ASN A 145 -0.69 19.74 -0.37
N GLN A 146 -0.30 18.97 0.65
CA GLN A 146 -0.48 19.34 2.05
C GLN A 146 0.19 20.68 2.35
N ALA A 147 1.46 20.85 1.95
CA ALA A 147 2.23 22.06 2.21
C ALA A 147 1.59 23.28 1.52
N ASP A 148 1.18 23.16 0.26
CA ASP A 148 0.49 24.21 -0.49
C ASP A 148 -0.82 24.65 0.21
N LEU A 149 -1.57 23.68 0.75
CA LEU A 149 -2.81 23.98 1.48
C LEU A 149 -2.55 24.59 2.85
N LEU A 150 -1.46 24.22 3.52
CA LEU A 150 -1.03 24.89 4.74
C LEU A 150 -0.64 26.34 4.46
N GLN A 151 0.02 26.63 3.33
CA GLN A 151 0.31 28.01 2.92
C GLN A 151 -0.97 28.82 2.67
N ARG A 152 -1.97 28.24 1.98
CA ARG A 152 -3.27 28.91 1.76
C ARG A 152 -4.02 29.21 3.06
N GLN A 153 -3.79 28.42 4.10
CA GLN A 153 -4.34 28.64 5.44
C GLN A 153 -3.53 29.64 6.29
N GLY A 154 -2.43 30.19 5.77
CA GLY A 154 -1.52 31.03 6.54
C GLY A 154 -0.64 30.27 7.54
N LYS A 155 -0.66 28.94 7.51
CA LYS A 155 0.13 28.05 8.39
C LYS A 155 1.53 27.85 7.84
N TYR A 156 2.24 28.96 7.61
CA TYR A 156 3.51 28.96 6.88
C TYR A 156 4.63 28.17 7.57
N ALA A 157 4.66 28.18 8.91
CA ALA A 157 5.63 27.40 9.67
C ALA A 157 5.43 25.88 9.54
N GLU A 158 4.16 25.43 9.47
CA GLU A 158 3.81 24.02 9.25
C GLU A 158 4.11 23.62 7.79
N ALA A 159 3.76 24.46 6.82
CA ALA A 159 4.09 24.24 5.41
C ALA A 159 5.60 24.08 5.19
N LEU A 160 6.40 24.96 5.81
CA LEU A 160 7.86 24.89 5.74
C LEU A 160 8.37 23.55 6.29
N ALA A 161 7.84 23.07 7.41
CA ALA A 161 8.25 21.79 7.99
C ALA A 161 7.95 20.61 7.06
N VAL A 162 6.82 20.64 6.34
CA VAL A 162 6.49 19.63 5.34
C VAL A 162 7.49 19.68 4.17
N PHE A 163 7.77 20.86 3.60
CA PHE A 163 8.76 20.97 2.52
C PHE A 163 10.18 20.57 2.95
N ASP A 164 10.61 20.94 4.16
CA ASP A 164 11.89 20.52 4.73
C ASP A 164 12.01 19.00 4.85
N SER A 165 10.90 18.31 5.14
CA SER A 165 10.89 16.84 5.19
C SER A 165 11.09 16.20 3.81
N LEU A 166 10.70 16.88 2.73
CA LEU A 166 10.77 16.36 1.36
C LEU A 166 12.14 16.54 0.72
N GLU A 167 12.91 17.56 1.13
CA GLU A 167 14.16 17.97 0.49
C GLU A 167 15.15 16.81 0.29
N LYS A 168 15.26 15.91 1.28
CA LYS A 168 16.23 14.79 1.26
C LYS A 168 15.82 13.63 0.35
N SER A 169 14.52 13.45 0.12
CA SER A 169 13.98 12.32 -0.65
C SER A 169 13.52 12.71 -2.05
N ALA A 170 13.41 14.01 -2.33
CA ALA A 170 12.88 14.52 -3.58
C ALA A 170 13.78 14.17 -4.77
N PRO A 171 13.20 13.67 -5.88
CA PRO A 171 13.89 13.61 -7.16
C PRO A 171 14.43 14.98 -7.57
N GLU A 172 15.57 14.99 -8.26
CA GLU A 172 16.19 16.19 -8.85
C GLU A 172 15.17 17.07 -9.59
N SER A 173 14.25 16.46 -10.32
CA SER A 173 13.22 17.16 -11.10
C SER A 173 12.21 17.94 -10.25
N LEU A 174 11.99 17.55 -9.00
CA LEU A 174 11.06 18.22 -8.08
C LEU A 174 11.77 19.17 -7.12
N ARG A 175 13.10 19.14 -7.06
CA ARG A 175 13.86 20.00 -6.14
C ARG A 175 13.58 21.50 -6.32
N PRO A 176 13.46 22.05 -7.54
CA PRO A 176 13.15 23.47 -7.70
C PRO A 176 11.82 23.87 -7.04
N ALA A 177 10.77 23.06 -7.23
CA ALA A 177 9.46 23.31 -6.64
C ALA A 177 9.48 23.24 -5.11
N ILE A 178 10.23 22.29 -4.54
CA ILE A 178 10.37 22.15 -3.09
C ILE A 178 11.15 23.33 -2.51
N LEU A 179 12.26 23.73 -3.13
CA LEU A 179 13.03 24.89 -2.70
C LEU A 179 12.20 26.18 -2.74
N GLU A 180 11.39 26.36 -3.79
CA GLU A 180 10.49 27.51 -3.90
C GLU A 180 9.42 27.50 -2.79
N GLY A 181 8.82 26.33 -2.53
CA GLY A 181 7.90 26.12 -1.42
C GLY A 181 8.53 26.42 -0.06
N GLN A 182 9.79 26.01 0.17
CA GLN A 182 10.55 26.35 1.38
C GLN A 182 10.80 27.85 1.49
N ALA A 183 11.26 28.49 0.42
CA ALA A 183 11.58 29.91 0.41
C ALA A 183 10.36 30.76 0.73
N MET A 184 9.23 30.51 0.04
CA MET A 184 7.97 31.22 0.24
C MET A 184 7.40 30.96 1.64
N SER A 185 7.39 29.70 2.10
CA SER A 185 6.90 29.38 3.44
C SER A 185 7.76 30.02 4.53
N ALA A 186 9.08 30.01 4.37
CA ALA A 186 9.99 30.64 5.33
C ALA A 186 9.83 32.16 5.37
N GLU A 187 9.70 32.81 4.20
CA GLU A 187 9.51 34.26 4.11
C GLU A 187 8.22 34.68 4.83
N LEU A 188 7.11 34.01 4.52
CA LEU A 188 5.80 34.32 5.10
C LEU A 188 5.70 33.93 6.58
N ALA A 189 6.48 32.94 7.03
CA ALA A 189 6.64 32.62 8.45
C ALA A 189 7.57 33.59 9.21
N GLY A 190 8.16 34.58 8.52
CA GLY A 190 9.12 35.52 9.12
C GLY A 190 10.51 34.94 9.39
N LYS A 191 10.82 33.73 8.89
CA LYS A 191 12.12 33.08 9.02
C LYS A 191 13.06 33.55 7.91
N LEU A 192 13.45 34.82 7.96
CA LEU A 192 14.13 35.50 6.85
C LEU A 192 15.47 34.85 6.49
N ASP A 193 16.27 34.38 7.47
CA ASP A 193 17.52 33.65 7.20
C ASP A 193 17.28 32.39 6.36
N ARG A 194 16.26 31.61 6.71
CA ARG A 194 15.90 30.37 6.01
C ARG A 194 15.38 30.66 4.60
N ALA A 195 14.57 31.70 4.46
CA ALA A 195 14.04 32.15 3.17
C ALA A 195 15.17 32.61 2.25
N LEU A 196 16.10 33.41 2.77
CA LEU A 196 17.25 33.91 2.05
C LEU A 196 18.12 32.75 1.55
N ALA A 197 18.46 31.80 2.41
CA ALA A 197 19.25 30.63 2.04
C ALA A 197 18.57 29.79 0.93
N ALA A 198 17.24 29.62 0.99
CA ALA A 198 16.51 28.88 -0.03
C ALA A 198 16.49 29.63 -1.38
N TYR A 199 16.22 30.95 -1.37
CA TYR A 199 16.27 31.75 -2.60
C TYR A 199 17.67 31.82 -3.22
N GLU A 200 18.73 31.94 -2.41
CA GLU A 200 20.12 31.89 -2.90
C GLU A 200 20.48 30.53 -3.52
N SER A 201 19.97 29.44 -2.95
CA SER A 201 20.13 28.10 -3.53
C SER A 201 19.46 27.98 -4.90
N ILE A 202 18.23 28.48 -5.04
CA ILE A 202 17.51 28.49 -6.33
C ILE A 202 18.25 29.36 -7.36
N ALA A 203 18.63 30.58 -6.97
CA ALA A 203 19.34 31.50 -7.85
C ALA A 203 20.67 30.92 -8.37
N THR A 204 21.37 30.20 -7.50
CA THR A 204 22.62 29.51 -7.84
C THR A 204 22.38 28.37 -8.84
N SER A 205 21.31 27.58 -8.66
CA SER A 205 21.02 26.47 -9.59
C SER A 205 20.56 26.96 -10.96
N LEU A 206 19.90 28.12 -11.03
CA LEU A 206 19.39 28.70 -12.27
C LEU A 206 20.45 29.47 -13.07
N GLY A 207 21.49 30.00 -12.42
CA GLY A 207 22.51 30.83 -13.09
C GLY A 207 21.90 32.05 -13.78
N ASP A 208 22.43 32.47 -14.92
CA ASP A 208 21.95 33.67 -15.65
C ASP A 208 20.64 33.45 -16.44
N ALA A 209 19.87 32.40 -16.13
CA ALA A 209 18.58 32.16 -16.76
C ALA A 209 17.59 33.32 -16.53
N ALA A 210 16.72 33.58 -17.49
CA ALA A 210 15.75 34.69 -17.46
C ALA A 210 14.85 34.70 -16.20
N ASN A 211 14.62 33.54 -15.58
CA ASN A 211 13.82 33.40 -14.36
C ASN A 211 14.60 33.73 -13.06
N ASN A 212 15.91 33.99 -13.13
CA ASN A 212 16.71 34.32 -11.95
C ASN A 212 16.43 35.73 -11.42
N GLY A 213 15.97 36.66 -12.27
CA GLY A 213 15.69 38.05 -11.88
C GLY A 213 14.70 38.17 -10.71
N TYR A 214 13.68 37.29 -10.67
CA TYR A 214 12.73 37.21 -9.56
C TYR A 214 13.42 36.85 -8.23
N PHE A 215 14.26 35.81 -8.24
CA PHE A 215 14.95 35.34 -7.04
C PHE A 215 16.02 36.34 -6.57
N GLN A 216 16.74 36.98 -7.49
CA GLN A 216 17.69 38.06 -7.15
C GLN A 216 16.99 39.24 -6.47
N ALA A 217 15.82 39.64 -6.97
CA ALA A 217 15.02 40.70 -6.34
C ALA A 217 14.59 40.30 -4.92
N LYS A 218 14.11 39.06 -4.72
CA LYS A 218 13.75 38.53 -3.41
C LYS A 218 14.93 38.47 -2.43
N ILE A 219 16.10 38.04 -2.89
CA ILE A 219 17.34 38.03 -2.09
C ILE A 219 17.70 39.45 -1.63
N ALA A 220 17.65 40.43 -2.54
CA ALA A 220 17.96 41.82 -2.21
C ALA A 220 16.94 42.43 -1.23
N GLU A 221 15.65 42.15 -1.43
CA GLU A 221 14.57 42.58 -0.53
C GLU A 221 14.77 42.03 0.89
N LEU A 222 15.04 40.72 1.02
CA LEU A 222 15.26 40.07 2.31
C LEU A 222 16.50 40.61 3.02
N LYS A 223 17.61 40.81 2.29
CA LYS A 223 18.84 41.41 2.86
C LYS A 223 18.59 42.82 3.39
N ALA A 224 17.80 43.63 2.68
CA ALA A 224 17.43 44.96 3.14
C ALA A 224 16.56 44.91 4.42
N ARG A 225 15.55 44.04 4.44
CA ARG A 225 14.66 43.84 5.61
C ARG A 225 15.40 43.32 6.85
N MET A 226 16.45 42.55 6.67
CA MET A 226 17.28 42.02 7.77
C MET A 226 18.29 43.04 8.31
N ALA A 227 18.60 44.08 7.53
CA ALA A 227 19.54 45.14 7.90
C ALA A 227 18.86 46.35 8.57
N SER A 228 17.52 46.43 8.53
CA SER A 228 16.69 47.45 9.19
C SER A 228 16.27 47.02 10.59
#